data_AF-A0A7L4NRV8-F1
#
_entry.id   AF-A0A7L4NRV8-F1
#
_cell.length_a   1.000
_cell.length_b   1.000
_cell.length_c   1.000
_cell.angle_alpha   90.00
_cell.angle_beta   90.00
_cell.angle_gamma   90.00
#
_symmetry.space_group_name_H-M   'P 1'
#
loop_
_entity.id
_entity.type
_entity.pdbx_description
1 polymer ?
#
loop_
_entity_poly.entity_id
_entity_poly.type
_entity_poly.pdbx_seq_one_letter_code
_entity_poly.pdbx_strand_id
1 'polypeptide(L)'
;SKLSQSQRDPALKLAACLVQACGSEWIPAGSAGSKFLALLVNLACVEVRLTLEEPDPLELEGKKKEVITACYILIELGIQECLREEEPLLEEVQKMQLIRIMEEAFGAVIFYLRQVGQEELQDPFVFASVRALGAWMAEETSSLKQEICELLSFLVCYAKKHFKKNSPASELLSTEGSALPRDALRFLLPGFCHLTAEDRPRDILISAGAPALLCEYFLQQWEVLTSKPESLALLTSTEMSLQTTCGIFLNLVVTAPDLVRQDKTFSSLMDLLLKALPLLLSQKDHLVLAANIATLGLMMARILASSAALQDSQPAQEFFRAAIRFLAEAHSAQAEPGSESLAMAVSPAYASAWADIRELWLLGMQALAGCVQLCPALPLAVLWAQWLEGLSTLLTCVSPASVDFELVAAFQGVLVELVRASKPCRDVILAHHGEEWANLYGMAALEQCLSEP
;
A
#
# COMPACT_ATOMS: atom_id res chain seq x y z
N SER A 1 -20.14 13.71 34.23
CA SER A 1 -21.36 14.22 33.57
C SER A 1 -22.53 13.35 33.98
N LYS A 2 -23.67 13.93 34.40
CA LYS A 2 -24.87 13.17 34.83
C LYS A 2 -25.84 12.95 33.65
N LEU A 3 -25.36 12.41 32.53
CA LEU A 3 -26.25 11.92 31.46
C LEU A 3 -26.65 10.48 31.80
N SER A 4 -27.94 10.18 31.83
CA SER A 4 -28.41 8.80 31.96
C SER A 4 -28.17 8.04 30.64
N GLN A 5 -28.10 6.71 30.71
CA GLN A 5 -28.01 5.86 29.51
C GLN A 5 -29.12 6.18 28.48
N SER A 6 -30.34 6.46 28.98
CA SER A 6 -31.49 6.84 28.14
C SER A 6 -31.31 8.12 27.33
N GLN A 7 -30.41 9.03 27.73
CA GLN A 7 -30.08 10.24 27.01
C GLN A 7 -28.80 10.09 26.18
N ARG A 8 -27.80 9.43 26.76
CA ARG A 8 -26.48 9.23 26.18
C ARG A 8 -26.53 8.35 24.93
N ASP A 9 -27.18 7.20 25.01
CA ASP A 9 -27.12 6.19 23.95
C ASP A 9 -27.77 6.68 22.64
N PRO A 10 -28.97 7.33 22.66
CA PRO A 10 -29.51 7.94 21.44
C PRO A 10 -28.64 9.09 20.91
N ALA A 11 -27.99 9.86 21.79
CA ALA A 11 -27.12 10.97 21.38
C ALA A 11 -25.86 10.46 20.67
N LEU A 12 -25.23 9.40 21.17
CA LEU A 12 -24.08 8.77 20.51
C LEU A 12 -24.45 8.19 19.15
N LYS A 13 -25.60 7.50 19.06
CA LYS A 13 -26.12 6.99 17.77
C LYS A 13 -26.41 8.12 16.78
N LEU A 14 -27.05 9.20 17.22
CA LEU A 14 -27.32 10.36 16.37
C LEU A 14 -26.03 11.02 15.88
N ALA A 15 -25.06 11.23 16.77
CA ALA A 15 -23.77 11.80 16.42
C ALA A 15 -23.04 10.92 15.38
N ALA A 16 -23.05 9.60 15.56
CA ALA A 16 -22.46 8.67 14.58
C ALA A 16 -23.15 8.78 13.21
N CYS A 17 -24.48 8.88 13.17
CA CYS A 17 -25.21 9.11 11.92
C CYS A 17 -24.84 10.45 11.26
N LEU A 18 -24.66 11.52 12.04
CA LEU A 18 -24.22 12.83 11.53
C LEU A 18 -22.81 12.75 10.96
N VAL A 19 -21.90 12.03 11.62
CA VAL A 19 -20.54 11.79 11.11
C VAL A 19 -20.57 11.02 9.80
N GLN A 20 -21.40 9.98 9.69
CA GLN A 20 -21.52 9.23 8.44
C GLN A 20 -22.12 10.05 7.29
N ALA A 21 -23.06 10.95 7.59
CA ALA A 21 -23.75 11.75 6.59
C ALA A 21 -22.98 13.01 6.18
N CYS A 22 -22.23 13.62 7.10
CA CYS A 22 -21.66 14.96 6.95
C CYS A 22 -20.15 15.02 7.27
N GLY A 23 -19.49 13.91 7.59
CA GLY A 23 -18.08 13.91 7.99
C GLY A 23 -17.83 14.71 9.28
N SER A 24 -16.73 15.46 9.33
CA SER A 24 -16.42 16.38 10.43
C SER A 24 -17.14 17.73 10.32
N GLU A 25 -17.78 18.04 9.19
CA GLU A 25 -18.31 19.39 8.87
C GLU A 25 -19.47 19.82 9.78
N TRP A 26 -20.20 18.87 10.38
CA TRP A 26 -21.27 19.20 11.32
C TRP A 26 -20.75 19.68 12.68
N ILE A 27 -19.46 19.50 12.96
CA ILE A 27 -18.81 19.98 14.18
C ILE A 27 -18.49 21.47 14.00
N PRO A 28 -18.94 22.36 14.90
CA PRO A 28 -18.66 23.79 14.79
C PRO A 28 -17.16 24.08 14.74
N ALA A 29 -16.74 25.09 13.97
CA ALA A 29 -15.35 25.52 14.01
C ALA A 29 -14.98 26.20 15.35
N GLY A 30 -13.67 26.22 15.65
CA GLY A 30 -13.10 26.93 16.79
C GLY A 30 -13.16 26.16 18.12
N SER A 31 -12.82 26.85 19.21
CA SER A 31 -12.55 26.21 20.51
C SER A 31 -13.76 25.44 21.11
N ALA A 32 -14.98 25.85 20.78
CA ALA A 32 -16.18 25.16 21.23
C ALA A 32 -16.36 23.80 20.56
N GLY A 33 -16.17 23.73 19.24
CA GLY A 33 -16.26 22.46 18.52
C GLY A 33 -15.09 21.53 18.78
N SER A 34 -13.89 22.08 18.94
CA SER A 34 -12.72 21.33 19.39
C SER A 34 -12.98 20.58 20.71
N LYS A 35 -13.49 21.30 21.72
CA LYS A 35 -13.88 20.70 23.02
C LYS A 35 -15.02 19.70 22.87
N PHE A 36 -16.00 20.01 22.02
CA PHE A 36 -17.13 19.13 21.76
C PHE A 36 -16.68 17.80 21.15
N LEU A 37 -15.85 17.84 20.11
CA LEU A 37 -15.28 16.66 19.47
C LEU A 37 -14.46 15.84 20.46
N ALA A 38 -13.56 16.46 21.21
CA ALA A 38 -12.75 15.74 22.20
C ALA A 38 -13.62 15.06 23.27
N LEU A 39 -14.67 15.71 23.75
CA LEU A 39 -15.61 15.11 24.71
C LEU A 39 -16.44 13.98 24.08
N LEU A 40 -16.85 14.13 22.82
CA LEU A 40 -17.63 13.14 22.10
C LEU A 40 -16.83 11.85 21.88
N VAL A 41 -15.59 11.96 21.39
CA VAL A 41 -14.70 10.82 21.18
C VAL A 41 -14.34 10.16 22.51
N ASN A 42 -14.01 10.94 23.54
CA ASN A 42 -13.75 10.40 24.87
C ASN A 42 -14.95 9.64 25.44
N LEU A 43 -16.17 10.19 25.32
CA LEU A 43 -17.39 9.51 25.75
C LEU A 43 -17.62 8.19 25.00
N ALA A 44 -17.34 8.16 23.69
CA ALA A 44 -17.42 6.94 22.89
C ALA A 44 -16.40 5.89 23.36
N CYS A 45 -15.14 6.30 23.64
CA CYS A 45 -14.10 5.41 24.17
C CYS A 45 -14.49 4.83 25.53
N VAL A 46 -15.00 5.65 26.44
CA VAL A 46 -15.48 5.20 27.75
C VAL A 46 -16.59 4.16 27.60
N GLU A 47 -17.52 4.35 26.67
CA GLU A 47 -18.61 3.40 26.45
C GLU A 47 -18.14 2.06 25.88
N VAL A 48 -17.18 2.10 24.94
CA VAL A 48 -16.50 0.91 24.40
C VAL A 48 -15.88 0.11 25.54
N ARG A 49 -15.09 0.77 26.39
CA ARG A 49 -14.39 0.12 27.51
C ARG A 49 -15.34 -0.49 28.52
N LEU A 50 -16.31 0.29 29.00
CA LEU A 50 -17.31 -0.17 29.98
C LEU A 50 -18.08 -1.41 29.50
N THR A 51 -18.24 -1.57 28.19
CA THR A 51 -19.00 -2.69 27.62
C THR A 51 -18.12 -3.89 27.27
N LEU A 52 -16.86 -3.68 26.92
CA LEU A 52 -15.99 -4.73 26.37
C LEU A 52 -14.87 -5.21 27.30
N GLU A 53 -14.47 -4.46 28.34
CA GLU A 53 -13.42 -4.90 29.29
C GLU A 53 -13.89 -6.07 30.18
N GLU A 54 -15.16 -6.10 30.57
CA GLU A 54 -15.79 -7.19 31.32
C GLU A 54 -17.19 -7.47 30.75
N PRO A 55 -17.29 -8.14 29.60
CA PRO A 55 -18.57 -8.34 28.94
C PRO A 55 -19.42 -9.34 29.74
N ASP A 56 -20.53 -8.88 30.32
CA ASP A 56 -21.59 -9.78 30.77
C ASP A 56 -22.35 -10.29 29.52
N PRO A 57 -22.36 -11.61 29.25
CA PRO A 57 -23.03 -12.19 28.09
C PRO A 57 -24.52 -11.83 28.00
N LEU A 58 -25.18 -11.61 29.14
CA LEU A 58 -26.60 -11.20 29.20
C LEU A 58 -26.79 -9.70 28.88
N GLU A 59 -25.75 -8.89 29.10
CA GLU A 59 -25.81 -7.45 28.84
C GLU A 59 -25.30 -7.07 27.44
N LEU A 60 -24.47 -7.91 26.82
CA LEU A 60 -24.00 -7.74 25.43
C LEU A 60 -25.07 -8.18 24.41
N GLU A 61 -26.32 -7.84 24.68
CA GLU A 61 -27.46 -8.05 23.78
C GLU A 61 -27.70 -6.81 22.90
N GLY A 62 -28.50 -6.99 21.83
CA GLY A 62 -28.52 -6.14 20.62
C GLY A 62 -28.40 -4.62 20.82
N LYS A 63 -29.10 -4.03 21.81
CA LYS A 63 -29.07 -2.58 22.04
C LYS A 63 -27.68 -2.04 22.39
N LYS A 64 -26.90 -2.77 23.19
CA LYS A 64 -25.52 -2.35 23.53
C LYS A 64 -24.62 -2.47 22.30
N LYS A 65 -24.69 -3.57 21.53
CA LYS A 65 -23.91 -3.74 20.30
C LYS A 65 -24.12 -2.60 19.29
N GLU A 66 -25.36 -2.12 19.13
CA GLU A 66 -25.65 -0.95 18.28
C GLU A 66 -24.99 0.34 18.79
N VAL A 67 -25.00 0.59 20.11
CA VAL A 67 -24.34 1.77 20.70
C VAL A 67 -22.84 1.71 20.50
N ILE A 68 -22.23 0.54 20.73
CA ILE A 68 -20.78 0.36 20.56
C ILE A 68 -20.36 0.49 19.10
N THR A 69 -21.18 -0.01 18.17
CA THR A 69 -20.96 0.19 16.73
C THR A 69 -21.01 1.68 16.37
N ALA A 70 -21.93 2.44 16.94
CA ALA A 70 -21.96 3.90 16.81
C ALA A 70 -20.72 4.57 17.42
N CYS A 71 -20.25 4.08 18.56
CA CYS A 71 -19.02 4.57 19.18
C CYS A 71 -17.79 4.34 18.31
N TYR A 72 -17.67 3.20 17.61
CA TYR A 72 -16.58 2.96 16.67
C TYR A 72 -16.49 4.00 15.57
N ILE A 73 -17.62 4.44 15.00
CA ILE A 73 -17.66 5.51 13.99
C ILE A 73 -17.10 6.83 14.57
N LEU A 74 -17.46 7.16 15.81
CA LEU A 74 -16.98 8.36 16.48
C LEU A 74 -15.48 8.27 16.81
N ILE A 75 -14.99 7.09 17.19
CA ILE A 75 -13.57 6.86 17.45
C ILE A 75 -12.77 6.96 16.15
N GLU A 76 -13.27 6.41 15.05
CA GLU A 76 -12.64 6.54 13.72
C GLU A 76 -12.54 8.00 13.27
N LEU A 77 -13.57 8.81 13.52
CA LEU A 77 -13.47 10.26 13.33
C LEU A 77 -12.35 10.86 14.21
N GLY A 78 -12.24 10.42 15.47
CA GLY A 78 -11.17 10.83 16.36
C GLY A 78 -9.77 10.51 15.82
N ILE A 79 -9.58 9.32 15.24
CA ILE A 79 -8.34 8.91 14.57
C ILE A 79 -8.04 9.85 13.39
N GLN A 80 -9.02 10.05 12.50
CA GLN A 80 -8.87 10.93 11.33
C GLN A 80 -8.51 12.37 11.71
N GLU A 81 -9.12 12.91 12.76
CA GLU A 81 -8.84 14.27 13.25
C GLU A 81 -7.46 14.38 13.93
N CYS A 82 -6.95 13.30 14.52
CA CYS A 82 -5.58 13.30 15.04
C CYS A 82 -4.53 13.39 13.93
N LEU A 83 -4.81 12.80 12.77
CA LEU A 83 -3.93 12.78 11.59
C LEU A 83 -4.08 14.00 10.69
N ARG A 84 -5.14 14.79 10.87
CA ARG A 84 -5.40 15.96 10.03
C ARG A 84 -4.31 17.01 10.24
N GLU A 85 -3.64 17.38 9.14
CA GLU A 85 -2.63 18.43 9.09
C GLU A 85 -3.23 19.79 8.71
N GLU A 86 -4.15 19.81 7.74
CA GLU A 86 -4.81 21.03 7.26
C GLU A 86 -6.04 21.36 8.10
N GLU A 87 -6.07 22.56 8.69
CA GLU A 87 -7.18 23.07 9.51
C GLU A 87 -7.72 22.06 10.56
N PRO A 88 -6.86 21.48 11.42
CA PRO A 88 -7.32 20.50 12.42
C PRO A 88 -8.28 21.13 13.43
N LEU A 89 -9.33 20.39 13.79
CA LEU A 89 -10.24 20.82 14.86
C LEU A 89 -9.61 20.68 16.25
N LEU A 90 -8.63 19.79 16.40
CA LEU A 90 -7.99 19.45 17.66
C LEU A 90 -6.59 20.07 17.76
N GLU A 91 -6.28 20.66 18.91
CA GLU A 91 -4.92 21.07 19.26
C GLU A 91 -4.06 19.83 19.58
N GLU A 92 -2.75 19.93 19.41
CA GLU A 92 -1.81 18.82 19.65
C GLU A 92 -1.92 18.19 21.04
N VAL A 93 -2.17 19.00 22.08
CA VAL A 93 -2.40 18.49 23.44
C VAL A 93 -3.64 17.62 23.52
N GLN A 94 -4.71 18.00 22.81
CA GLN A 94 -5.95 17.22 22.76
C GLN A 94 -5.79 15.95 21.94
N LYS A 95 -5.06 16.01 20.81
CA LYS A 95 -4.71 14.83 20.01
C LYS A 95 -3.98 13.79 20.85
N MET A 96 -2.91 14.21 21.54
CA MET A 96 -2.15 13.31 22.43
C MET A 96 -3.01 12.70 23.56
N GLN A 97 -3.93 13.47 24.13
CA GLN A 97 -4.85 12.96 25.15
C GLN A 97 -5.84 11.95 24.57
N LEU A 98 -6.40 12.22 23.39
CA LEU A 98 -7.33 11.33 22.73
C LEU A 98 -6.67 10.02 22.31
N ILE A 99 -5.44 10.05 21.78
CA ILE A 99 -4.70 8.84 21.42
C ILE A 99 -4.59 7.89 22.62
N ARG A 100 -4.24 8.39 23.80
CA ARG A 100 -4.17 7.56 25.03
C ARG A 100 -5.51 6.95 25.41
N ILE A 101 -6.60 7.71 25.28
CA ILE A 101 -7.95 7.23 25.63
C ILE A 101 -8.44 6.20 24.59
N MET A 102 -8.12 6.42 23.31
CA MET A 102 -8.40 5.47 22.23
C MET A 102 -7.60 4.18 22.40
N GLU A 103 -6.33 4.25 22.82
CA GLU A 103 -5.51 3.08 23.15
C GLU A 103 -6.20 2.19 24.20
N GLU A 104 -6.70 2.77 25.29
CA GLU A 104 -7.45 2.02 26.31
C GLU A 104 -8.73 1.39 25.72
N ALA A 105 -9.43 2.09 24.83
CA ALA A 105 -10.61 1.55 24.15
C ALA A 105 -10.27 0.39 23.20
N PHE A 106 -9.19 0.48 22.44
CA PHE A 106 -8.74 -0.60 21.56
C PHE A 106 -8.17 -1.79 22.35
N GLY A 107 -7.60 -1.56 23.53
CA GLY A 107 -7.30 -2.64 24.49
C GLY A 107 -8.55 -3.48 24.82
N ALA A 108 -9.68 -2.82 25.09
CA ALA A 108 -10.96 -3.49 25.32
C ALA A 108 -11.51 -4.21 24.07
N VAL A 109 -11.37 -3.61 22.89
CA VAL A 109 -11.73 -4.25 21.61
C VAL A 109 -10.93 -5.53 21.37
N ILE A 110 -9.61 -5.48 21.60
CA ILE A 110 -8.74 -6.66 21.47
C ILE A 110 -9.14 -7.72 22.48
N PHE A 111 -9.38 -7.34 23.75
CA PHE A 111 -9.83 -8.26 24.78
C PHE A 111 -11.13 -8.98 24.40
N TYR A 112 -12.12 -8.26 23.86
CA TYR A 112 -13.34 -8.84 23.31
C TYR A 112 -13.06 -9.82 22.16
N LEU A 113 -12.29 -9.39 21.15
CA LEU A 113 -12.01 -10.22 19.96
C LEU A 113 -11.29 -11.53 20.30
N ARG A 114 -10.48 -11.57 21.35
CA ARG A 114 -9.83 -12.81 21.83
C ARG A 114 -10.81 -13.87 22.35
N GLN A 115 -11.98 -13.43 22.80
CA GLN A 115 -12.99 -14.31 23.38
C GLN A 115 -13.99 -14.82 22.34
N VAL A 116 -14.01 -14.21 21.14
CA VAL A 116 -14.95 -14.55 20.07
C VAL A 116 -14.76 -16.00 19.63
N GLY A 117 -15.82 -16.79 19.80
CA GLY A 117 -15.87 -18.18 19.38
C GLY A 117 -16.00 -18.35 17.87
N GLN A 118 -15.76 -19.58 17.40
CA GLN A 118 -15.88 -19.92 15.97
C GLN A 118 -17.32 -19.76 15.42
N GLU A 119 -18.32 -19.92 16.28
CA GLU A 119 -19.75 -19.81 15.95
C GLU A 119 -20.18 -18.34 15.77
N GLU A 120 -19.49 -17.42 16.44
CA GLU A 120 -19.82 -16.00 16.47
C GLU A 120 -19.16 -15.20 15.34
N LEU A 121 -18.28 -15.83 14.54
CA LEU A 121 -17.54 -15.14 13.47
C LEU A 121 -18.45 -14.53 12.40
N GLN A 122 -19.73 -14.92 12.34
CA GLN A 122 -20.71 -14.36 11.41
C GLN A 122 -21.46 -13.15 11.96
N ASP A 123 -21.27 -12.83 13.25
CA ASP A 123 -21.90 -11.69 13.90
C ASP A 123 -21.39 -10.37 13.28
N PRO A 124 -22.27 -9.51 12.76
CA PRO A 124 -21.91 -8.18 12.27
C PRO A 124 -21.15 -7.31 13.27
N PHE A 125 -21.35 -7.54 14.58
CA PHE A 125 -20.63 -6.82 15.63
C PHE A 125 -19.15 -7.19 15.67
N VAL A 126 -18.80 -8.45 15.41
CA VAL A 126 -17.39 -8.88 15.27
C VAL A 126 -16.77 -8.21 14.06
N PHE A 127 -17.50 -8.12 12.94
CA PHE A 127 -17.03 -7.37 11.76
C PHE A 127 -16.78 -5.89 12.07
N ALA A 128 -17.72 -5.23 12.75
CA ALA A 128 -17.56 -3.83 13.15
C ALA A 128 -16.34 -3.63 14.06
N SER A 129 -16.10 -4.57 14.98
CA SER A 129 -14.95 -4.57 15.89
C SER A 129 -13.61 -4.77 15.15
N VAL A 130 -13.56 -5.72 14.20
CA VAL A 130 -12.38 -5.96 13.35
C VAL A 130 -12.10 -4.75 12.46
N ARG A 131 -13.14 -4.14 11.89
CA ARG A 131 -13.02 -2.91 11.07
C ARG A 131 -12.43 -1.75 11.87
N ALA A 132 -12.99 -1.50 13.06
CA ALA A 132 -12.51 -0.44 13.93
C ALA A 132 -11.04 -0.67 14.35
N LEU A 133 -10.70 -1.91 14.71
CA LEU A 133 -9.31 -2.27 15.02
C LEU A 133 -8.39 -2.12 13.80
N GLY A 134 -8.86 -2.44 12.60
CA GLY A 134 -8.13 -2.21 11.36
C GLY A 134 -7.79 -0.73 11.15
N ALA A 135 -8.74 0.18 11.42
CA ALA A 135 -8.51 1.62 11.38
C ALA A 135 -7.48 2.08 12.42
N TRP A 136 -7.46 1.49 13.62
CA TRP A 136 -6.42 1.76 14.61
C TRP A 136 -5.04 1.29 14.15
N MET A 137 -4.95 0.03 13.71
CA MET A 137 -3.69 -0.58 13.26
C MET A 137 -3.10 0.09 12.02
N ALA A 138 -3.92 0.77 11.22
CA ALA A 138 -3.48 1.54 10.07
C ALA A 138 -2.67 2.78 10.48
N GLU A 139 -2.96 3.36 11.65
CA GLU A 139 -2.48 4.71 11.99
C GLU A 139 -1.59 4.71 13.24
N GLU A 140 -1.89 3.85 14.22
CA GLU A 140 -1.11 3.71 15.45
C GLU A 140 -0.36 2.38 15.44
N THR A 141 0.96 2.47 15.26
CA THR A 141 1.85 1.31 15.10
C THR A 141 2.69 1.03 16.34
N SER A 142 2.68 1.89 17.37
CA SER A 142 3.54 1.79 18.55
C SER A 142 2.85 1.20 19.78
N SER A 143 1.56 1.48 19.96
CA SER A 143 0.77 1.00 21.09
C SER A 143 0.21 -0.40 20.89
N LEU A 144 -0.06 -1.12 22.00
CA LEU A 144 -0.71 -2.45 22.03
C LEU A 144 -0.03 -3.54 21.17
N LYS A 145 1.27 -3.40 20.88
CA LYS A 145 2.00 -4.34 19.98
C LYS A 145 1.91 -5.79 20.42
N GLN A 146 2.09 -6.05 21.71
CA GLN A 146 2.02 -7.40 22.26
C GLN A 146 0.61 -7.96 22.07
N GLU A 147 -0.39 -7.14 22.36
CA GLU A 147 -1.78 -7.52 22.35
C GLU A 147 -2.28 -7.81 20.93
N ILE A 148 -1.85 -6.99 19.97
CA ILE A 148 -2.08 -7.18 18.55
C ILE A 148 -1.41 -8.47 18.08
N CYS A 149 -0.13 -8.70 18.41
CA CYS A 149 0.59 -9.91 18.03
C CYS A 149 -0.14 -11.20 18.47
N GLU A 150 -0.66 -11.22 19.69
CA GLU A 150 -1.44 -12.34 20.23
C GLU A 150 -2.79 -12.53 19.49
N LEU A 151 -3.34 -11.49 18.88
CA LEU A 151 -4.59 -11.52 18.13
C LEU A 151 -4.40 -11.83 16.62
N LEU A 152 -3.20 -11.67 16.06
CA LEU A 152 -2.98 -11.74 14.59
C LEU A 152 -3.47 -13.04 13.95
N SER A 153 -3.22 -14.20 14.58
CA SER A 153 -3.69 -15.48 14.04
C SER A 153 -5.21 -15.55 13.94
N PHE A 154 -5.93 -14.95 14.89
CA PHE A 154 -7.39 -14.81 14.83
C PHE A 154 -7.80 -13.91 13.65
N LEU A 155 -7.16 -12.75 13.47
CA LEU A 155 -7.50 -11.81 12.39
C LEU A 155 -7.32 -12.44 11.00
N VAL A 156 -6.23 -13.17 10.78
CA VAL A 156 -5.98 -13.89 9.51
C VAL A 156 -7.03 -14.98 9.29
N CYS A 157 -7.36 -15.76 10.33
CA CYS A 157 -8.39 -16.79 10.25
C CYS A 157 -9.78 -16.20 9.96
N TYR A 158 -10.12 -15.10 10.63
CA TYR A 158 -11.36 -14.37 10.44
C TYR A 158 -11.48 -13.83 9.00
N ALA A 159 -10.46 -13.11 8.53
CA ALA A 159 -10.42 -12.57 7.17
C ALA A 159 -10.54 -13.68 6.12
N LYS A 160 -9.80 -14.79 6.29
CA LYS A 160 -9.86 -15.95 5.38
C LYS A 160 -11.27 -16.55 5.28
N LYS A 161 -11.98 -16.68 6.40
CA LYS A 161 -13.34 -17.23 6.41
C LYS A 161 -14.35 -16.33 5.71
N HIS A 162 -14.30 -15.03 5.98
CA HIS A 162 -15.19 -14.06 5.32
C HIS A 162 -14.88 -13.92 3.83
N PHE A 163 -13.60 -13.91 3.46
CA PHE A 163 -13.17 -13.87 2.07
C PHE A 163 -13.68 -15.07 1.27
N LYS A 164 -13.46 -16.31 1.74
CA LYS A 164 -13.91 -17.53 1.04
C LYS A 164 -15.43 -17.64 0.90
N LYS A 165 -16.19 -17.06 1.83
CA LYS A 165 -17.65 -17.07 1.80
C LYS A 165 -18.22 -16.11 0.75
N ASN A 166 -17.48 -15.05 0.40
CA ASN A 166 -17.89 -14.04 -0.59
C ASN A 166 -17.35 -14.32 -2.00
N SER A 167 -16.83 -15.52 -2.27
CA SER A 167 -16.43 -15.94 -3.63
C SER A 167 -17.68 -15.98 -4.54
N PRO A 168 -17.58 -15.64 -5.85
CA PRO A 168 -18.72 -15.48 -6.78
C PRO A 168 -19.68 -16.68 -6.86
N ALA A 169 -19.28 -17.87 -6.42
CA ALA A 169 -20.18 -19.01 -6.27
C ALA A 169 -21.29 -18.80 -5.21
N SER A 170 -21.10 -17.87 -4.27
CA SER A 170 -22.05 -17.56 -3.19
C SER A 170 -22.94 -16.34 -3.47
N GLU A 171 -22.59 -15.50 -4.46
CA GLU A 171 -23.37 -14.31 -4.83
C GLU A 171 -24.66 -14.65 -5.60
N LEU A 172 -24.75 -15.86 -6.17
CA LEU A 172 -25.98 -16.40 -6.78
C LEU A 172 -27.14 -16.60 -5.77
N LEU A 173 -26.91 -16.37 -4.47
CA LEU A 173 -27.88 -16.62 -3.39
C LEU A 173 -28.24 -15.39 -2.54
N SER A 174 -27.65 -14.22 -2.78
CA SER A 174 -27.95 -13.01 -1.99
C SER A 174 -28.82 -12.03 -2.76
N THR A 175 -30.11 -12.06 -2.45
CA THR A 175 -31.15 -11.12 -2.89
C THR A 175 -30.81 -9.68 -2.48
N GLU A 176 -31.18 -8.75 -3.36
CA GLU A 176 -31.08 -7.30 -3.24
C GLU A 176 -31.42 -6.76 -1.84
N GLY A 177 -30.57 -5.89 -1.28
CA GLY A 177 -31.05 -4.82 -0.39
C GLY A 177 -30.34 -4.51 0.94
N SER A 178 -29.30 -5.22 1.42
CA SER A 178 -28.70 -4.83 2.73
C SER A 178 -27.27 -5.26 3.08
N ALA A 179 -26.49 -5.87 2.19
CA ALA A 179 -25.17 -6.33 2.58
C ALA A 179 -24.10 -5.22 2.39
N LEU A 180 -23.72 -4.53 3.46
CA LEU A 180 -22.40 -3.87 3.51
C LEU A 180 -21.35 -4.89 3.01
N PRO A 181 -20.44 -4.51 2.11
CA PRO A 181 -19.45 -5.45 1.60
C PRO A 181 -18.60 -5.97 2.76
N ARG A 182 -18.77 -7.26 3.08
CA ARG A 182 -18.11 -7.99 4.19
C ARG A 182 -16.65 -8.33 3.85
N ASP A 183 -15.95 -7.39 3.23
CA ASP A 183 -14.52 -7.50 3.00
C ASP A 183 -13.78 -6.97 4.22
N ALA A 184 -13.57 -7.86 5.19
CA ALA A 184 -12.81 -7.55 6.39
C ALA A 184 -11.32 -7.40 6.10
N LEU A 185 -10.81 -8.07 5.07
CA LEU A 185 -9.38 -8.09 4.76
C LEU A 185 -8.93 -6.70 4.32
N ARG A 186 -9.72 -6.02 3.49
CA ARG A 186 -9.54 -4.59 3.11
C ARG A 186 -9.15 -3.70 4.30
N PHE A 187 -9.84 -3.81 5.42
CA PHE A 187 -9.61 -2.95 6.59
C PHE A 187 -8.36 -3.34 7.39
N LEU A 188 -7.87 -4.57 7.21
CA LEU A 188 -6.66 -5.07 7.86
C LEU A 188 -5.39 -4.82 7.04
N LEU A 189 -5.52 -4.57 5.72
CA LEU A 189 -4.36 -4.42 4.83
C LEU A 189 -3.37 -3.34 5.29
N PRO A 190 -3.78 -2.11 5.67
CA PRO A 190 -2.82 -1.08 6.09
C PRO A 190 -2.04 -1.52 7.33
N GLY A 191 -2.74 -2.04 8.35
CA GLY A 191 -2.10 -2.59 9.54
C GLY A 191 -1.15 -3.77 9.23
N PHE A 192 -1.52 -4.67 8.32
CA PHE A 192 -0.64 -5.76 7.87
C PHE A 192 0.58 -5.24 7.10
N CYS A 193 0.44 -4.13 6.37
CA CYS A 193 1.58 -3.47 5.71
C CYS A 193 2.61 -3.03 6.74
N HIS A 194 2.21 -2.30 7.79
CA HIS A 194 3.13 -1.92 8.85
C HIS A 194 3.74 -3.12 9.59
N LEU A 195 2.90 -4.08 9.96
CA LEU A 195 3.31 -5.25 10.74
C LEU A 195 4.24 -6.19 9.99
N THR A 196 4.17 -6.27 8.66
CA THR A 196 5.11 -7.11 7.89
C THR A 196 6.52 -6.52 7.80
N ALA A 197 6.69 -5.22 8.08
CA ALA A 197 8.02 -4.62 8.19
C ALA A 197 8.75 -5.04 9.49
N GLU A 198 8.03 -5.46 10.53
CA GLU A 198 8.57 -5.84 11.84
C GLU A 198 8.74 -7.36 11.99
N ASP A 199 9.83 -7.81 12.62
CA ASP A 199 10.22 -9.22 12.67
C ASP A 199 9.15 -10.14 13.29
N ARG A 200 8.76 -9.88 14.54
CA ARG A 200 7.84 -10.75 15.28
C ARG A 200 6.44 -10.83 14.65
N PRO A 201 5.73 -9.72 14.37
CA PRO A 201 4.41 -9.82 13.78
C PRO A 201 4.43 -10.38 12.36
N ARG A 202 5.49 -10.15 11.56
CA ARG A 202 5.70 -10.80 10.27
C ARG A 202 5.73 -12.33 10.41
N ASP A 203 6.51 -12.86 11.34
CA ASP A 203 6.61 -14.32 11.55
C ASP A 203 5.24 -14.94 11.92
N ILE A 204 4.44 -14.23 12.72
CA ILE A 204 3.09 -14.64 13.10
C ILE A 204 2.16 -14.63 11.87
N LEU A 205 2.20 -13.57 11.05
CA LEU A 205 1.40 -13.46 9.82
C LEU A 205 1.75 -14.57 8.81
N ILE A 206 3.05 -14.84 8.62
CA ILE A 206 3.53 -15.93 7.75
C ILE A 206 3.01 -17.28 8.29
N SER A 207 3.20 -17.55 9.58
CA SER A 207 2.77 -18.80 10.22
C SER A 207 1.26 -18.99 10.19
N ALA A 208 0.48 -17.91 10.24
CA ALA A 208 -0.97 -17.92 10.13
C ALA A 208 -1.48 -18.13 8.67
N GLY A 209 -0.57 -18.12 7.68
CA GLY A 209 -0.91 -18.30 6.27
C GLY A 209 -1.42 -17.03 5.58
N ALA A 210 -1.03 -15.85 6.08
CA ALA A 210 -1.36 -14.57 5.44
C ALA A 210 -0.85 -14.45 3.99
N PRO A 211 0.38 -14.89 3.62
CA PRO A 211 0.86 -14.76 2.24
C PRO A 211 -0.06 -15.42 1.20
N ALA A 212 -0.51 -16.65 1.46
CA ALA A 212 -1.45 -17.36 0.60
C ALA A 212 -2.80 -16.65 0.50
N LEU A 213 -3.35 -16.19 1.63
CA LEU A 213 -4.59 -15.42 1.67
C LEU A 213 -4.49 -14.12 0.86
N LEU A 214 -3.40 -13.37 1.03
CA LEU A 214 -3.17 -12.10 0.34
C LEU A 214 -3.01 -12.30 -1.18
N CYS A 215 -2.40 -13.40 -1.61
CA CYS A 215 -2.29 -13.70 -3.04
C CYS A 215 -3.65 -14.07 -3.66
N GLU A 216 -4.47 -14.86 -2.97
CA GLU A 216 -5.84 -15.15 -3.40
C GLU A 216 -6.66 -13.84 -3.47
N TYR A 217 -6.52 -12.97 -2.47
CA TYR A 217 -7.18 -11.67 -2.44
C TYR A 217 -6.71 -10.75 -3.57
N PHE A 218 -5.40 -10.65 -3.81
CA PHE A 218 -4.84 -9.85 -4.90
C PHE A 218 -5.39 -10.29 -6.26
N LEU A 219 -5.47 -11.60 -6.51
CA LEU A 219 -6.05 -12.15 -7.73
C LEU A 219 -7.52 -11.72 -7.90
N GLN A 220 -8.34 -11.83 -6.85
CA GLN A 220 -9.74 -11.42 -6.92
C GLN A 220 -9.88 -9.91 -7.17
N GLN A 221 -9.11 -9.06 -6.46
CA GLN A 221 -9.17 -7.61 -6.67
C GLN A 221 -8.68 -7.23 -8.08
N TRP A 222 -7.70 -7.96 -8.62
CA TRP A 222 -7.24 -7.78 -9.99
C TRP A 222 -8.33 -8.12 -11.02
N GLU A 223 -9.09 -9.19 -10.80
CA GLU A 223 -10.26 -9.54 -11.63
C GLU A 223 -11.33 -8.45 -11.57
N VAL A 224 -11.62 -7.91 -10.38
CA VAL A 224 -12.57 -6.79 -10.22
C VAL A 224 -12.09 -5.56 -11.00
N LEU A 225 -10.82 -5.18 -10.85
CA LEU A 225 -10.22 -4.02 -11.55
C LEU A 225 -10.31 -4.15 -13.08
N THR A 226 -10.08 -5.35 -13.61
CA THR A 226 -10.02 -5.60 -15.06
C THR A 226 -11.39 -5.92 -15.67
N SER A 227 -12.40 -6.19 -14.85
CA SER A 227 -13.80 -6.37 -15.27
C SER A 227 -14.49 -5.03 -15.60
N LYS A 228 -15.67 -5.08 -16.24
CA LYS A 228 -16.43 -3.84 -16.53
C LYS A 228 -16.88 -3.19 -15.21
N PRO A 229 -16.50 -1.94 -14.94
CA PRO A 229 -16.75 -1.35 -13.63
C PRO A 229 -18.22 -1.02 -13.41
N GLU A 230 -18.74 -1.40 -12.24
CA GLU A 230 -20.09 -1.05 -11.79
C GLU A 230 -20.14 0.35 -11.14
N SER A 231 -19.05 0.82 -10.52
CA SER A 231 -18.94 2.17 -9.94
C SER A 231 -17.48 2.65 -9.75
N LEU A 232 -17.27 3.97 -9.78
CA LEU A 232 -15.95 4.60 -9.58
C LEU A 232 -15.40 4.42 -8.16
N ALA A 233 -16.25 4.51 -7.13
CA ALA A 233 -15.81 4.33 -5.74
C ALA A 233 -15.29 2.92 -5.46
N LEU A 234 -15.93 1.90 -6.06
CA LEU A 234 -15.45 0.52 -5.98
C LEU A 234 -14.08 0.37 -6.63
N LEU A 235 -13.88 0.96 -7.82
CA LEU A 235 -12.59 0.95 -8.51
C LEU A 235 -11.48 1.57 -7.66
N THR A 236 -11.70 2.76 -7.10
CA THR A 236 -10.71 3.40 -6.21
C THR A 236 -10.37 2.51 -5.03
N SER A 237 -11.37 1.92 -4.36
CA SER A 237 -11.12 1.04 -3.21
C SER A 237 -10.39 -0.26 -3.58
N THR A 238 -10.68 -0.80 -4.77
CA THR A 238 -10.03 -2.00 -5.32
C THR A 238 -8.56 -1.72 -5.61
N GLU A 239 -8.29 -0.59 -6.28
CA GLU A 239 -6.94 -0.16 -6.61
C GLU A 239 -6.10 0.10 -5.36
N MET A 240 -6.64 0.81 -4.36
CA MET A 240 -5.96 1.03 -3.07
C MET A 240 -5.63 -0.29 -2.36
N SER A 241 -6.51 -1.27 -2.44
CA SER A 241 -6.31 -2.60 -1.84
C SER A 241 -5.18 -3.36 -2.54
N LEU A 242 -5.11 -3.28 -3.88
CA LEU A 242 -4.00 -3.85 -4.66
C LEU A 242 -2.67 -3.16 -4.34
N GLN A 243 -2.64 -1.82 -4.29
CA GLN A 243 -1.45 -1.05 -3.93
C GLN A 243 -0.94 -1.42 -2.53
N THR A 244 -1.82 -1.45 -1.53
CA THR A 244 -1.44 -1.81 -0.15
C THR A 244 -0.93 -3.26 -0.08
N THR A 245 -1.54 -4.17 -0.84
CA THR A 245 -1.08 -5.56 -0.90
C THR A 245 0.29 -5.69 -1.58
N CYS A 246 0.59 -4.87 -2.60
CA CYS A 246 1.94 -4.76 -3.15
C CYS A 246 2.95 -4.32 -2.07
N GLY A 247 2.59 -3.34 -1.24
CA GLY A 247 3.42 -2.92 -0.09
C GLY A 247 3.72 -4.06 0.88
N ILE A 248 2.70 -4.85 1.25
CA ILE A 248 2.88 -6.03 2.09
C ILE A 248 3.85 -7.04 1.44
N PHE A 249 3.69 -7.32 0.14
CA PHE A 249 4.58 -8.25 -0.55
C PHE A 249 6.00 -7.70 -0.70
N LEU A 250 6.18 -6.38 -0.92
CA LEU A 250 7.50 -5.75 -0.93
C LEU A 250 8.22 -5.94 0.40
N ASN A 251 7.53 -5.78 1.53
CA ASN A 251 8.10 -6.07 2.85
C ASN A 251 8.56 -7.51 2.94
N LEU A 252 7.76 -8.49 2.49
CA LEU A 252 8.13 -9.91 2.52
C LEU A 252 9.30 -10.22 1.57
N VAL A 253 9.37 -9.59 0.40
CA VAL A 253 10.47 -9.75 -0.55
C VAL A 253 11.79 -9.28 0.04
N VAL A 254 11.77 -8.17 0.78
CA VAL A 254 12.97 -7.62 1.45
C VAL A 254 13.34 -8.42 2.70
N THR A 255 12.37 -8.74 3.54
CA THR A 255 12.61 -9.25 4.90
C THR A 255 12.55 -10.78 5.03
N ALA A 256 11.91 -11.47 4.08
CA ALA A 256 11.75 -12.93 4.09
C ALA A 256 12.02 -13.55 2.69
N PRO A 257 13.20 -13.32 2.07
CA PRO A 257 13.49 -13.77 0.71
C PRO A 257 13.47 -15.31 0.55
N ASP A 258 13.75 -16.06 1.61
CA ASP A 258 13.68 -17.52 1.59
C ASP A 258 12.25 -18.04 1.47
N LEU A 259 11.29 -17.38 2.12
CA LEU A 259 9.87 -17.66 1.95
C LEU A 259 9.47 -17.45 0.48
N VAL A 260 9.84 -16.29 -0.09
CA VAL A 260 9.52 -15.95 -1.49
C VAL A 260 10.09 -16.98 -2.46
N ARG A 261 11.29 -17.49 -2.21
CA ARG A 261 11.94 -18.49 -3.06
C ARG A 261 11.27 -19.87 -2.99
N GLN A 262 10.74 -20.25 -1.83
CA GLN A 262 10.29 -21.62 -1.57
C GLN A 262 8.78 -21.80 -1.74
N ASP A 263 7.99 -20.78 -1.41
CA ASP A 263 6.54 -20.85 -1.43
C ASP A 263 5.98 -20.58 -2.85
N LYS A 264 5.20 -21.54 -3.35
CA LYS A 264 4.60 -21.51 -4.68
C LYS A 264 3.65 -20.34 -4.88
N THR A 265 3.06 -19.81 -3.80
CA THR A 265 2.20 -18.63 -3.86
C THR A 265 2.91 -17.46 -4.54
N PHE A 266 4.21 -17.25 -4.29
CA PHE A 266 4.97 -16.16 -4.92
C PHE A 266 5.26 -16.43 -6.40
N SER A 267 5.35 -17.69 -6.82
CA SER A 267 5.43 -18.02 -8.26
C SER A 267 4.12 -17.67 -8.97
N SER A 268 2.97 -18.00 -8.36
CA SER A 268 1.65 -17.64 -8.91
C SER A 268 1.42 -16.12 -8.92
N LEU A 269 1.85 -15.41 -7.88
CA LEU A 269 1.83 -13.96 -7.87
C LEU A 269 2.72 -13.38 -8.98
N MET A 270 3.93 -13.92 -9.17
CA MET A 270 4.83 -13.49 -10.23
C MET A 270 4.17 -13.64 -11.62
N ASP A 271 3.56 -14.80 -11.91
CA ASP A 271 2.85 -15.05 -13.18
C ASP A 271 1.75 -14.02 -13.46
N LEU A 272 1.09 -13.53 -12.42
CA LEU A 272 0.10 -12.46 -12.52
C LEU A 272 0.76 -11.11 -12.80
N LEU A 273 1.78 -10.72 -12.02
CA LEU A 273 2.47 -9.44 -12.17
C LEU A 273 3.07 -9.27 -13.57
N LEU A 274 3.64 -10.36 -14.13
CA LEU A 274 4.19 -10.38 -15.48
C LEU A 274 3.17 -9.96 -16.55
N LYS A 275 1.89 -10.33 -16.37
CA LYS A 275 0.80 -10.00 -17.29
C LYS A 275 0.13 -8.67 -16.94
N ALA A 276 0.12 -8.30 -15.66
CA ALA A 276 -0.56 -7.13 -15.15
C ALA A 276 0.08 -5.82 -15.62
N LEU A 277 1.41 -5.69 -15.53
CA LEU A 277 2.09 -4.43 -15.84
C LEU A 277 1.88 -3.96 -17.29
N PRO A 278 2.06 -4.80 -18.33
CA PRO A 278 1.80 -4.39 -19.71
C PRO A 278 0.35 -3.91 -19.93
N LEU A 279 -0.62 -4.54 -19.26
CA LEU A 279 -2.03 -4.14 -19.31
C LEU A 279 -2.25 -2.78 -18.65
N LEU A 280 -1.70 -2.54 -17.46
CA LEU A 280 -1.85 -1.26 -16.76
C LEU A 280 -1.24 -0.11 -17.55
N LEU A 281 -0.05 -0.26 -18.13
CA LEU A 281 0.58 0.85 -18.87
C LEU A 281 -0.18 1.23 -20.14
N SER A 282 -1.07 0.37 -20.64
CA SER A 282 -2.00 0.74 -21.71
C SER A 282 -3.15 1.63 -21.24
N GLN A 283 -3.37 1.71 -19.92
CA GLN A 283 -4.43 2.45 -19.24
C GLN A 283 -3.81 3.58 -18.40
N LYS A 284 -3.91 4.83 -18.86
CA LYS A 284 -3.17 5.96 -18.26
C LYS A 284 -3.58 6.33 -16.83
N ASP A 285 -4.68 5.80 -16.33
CA ASP A 285 -5.29 6.22 -15.06
C ASP A 285 -4.77 5.45 -13.83
N HIS A 286 -3.93 4.41 -14.02
CA HIS A 286 -3.49 3.51 -12.94
C HIS A 286 -1.98 3.59 -12.66
N LEU A 287 -1.38 4.78 -12.78
CA LEU A 287 0.07 4.94 -12.75
C LEU A 287 0.70 4.54 -11.40
N VAL A 288 0.04 4.83 -10.28
CA VAL A 288 0.50 4.46 -8.93
C VAL A 288 0.49 2.94 -8.75
N LEU A 289 -0.57 2.26 -9.21
CA LEU A 289 -0.61 0.80 -9.19
C LEU A 289 0.45 0.20 -10.14
N ALA A 290 0.67 0.80 -11.31
CA ALA A 290 1.71 0.35 -12.24
C ALA A 290 3.11 0.46 -11.60
N ALA A 291 3.39 1.53 -10.86
CA ALA A 291 4.63 1.68 -10.10
C ALA A 291 4.81 0.57 -9.05
N ASN A 292 3.74 0.26 -8.30
CA ASN A 292 3.73 -0.81 -7.30
C ASN A 292 4.01 -2.18 -7.94
N ILE A 293 3.31 -2.52 -9.03
CA ILE A 293 3.47 -3.80 -9.74
C ILE A 293 4.85 -3.91 -10.39
N ALA A 294 5.34 -2.84 -11.04
CA ALA A 294 6.66 -2.84 -11.66
C ALA A 294 7.76 -3.08 -10.63
N THR A 295 7.71 -2.35 -9.52
CA THR A 295 8.70 -2.43 -8.45
C THR A 295 8.67 -3.80 -7.77
N LEU A 296 7.48 -4.29 -7.40
CA LEU A 296 7.32 -5.61 -6.79
C LEU A 296 7.79 -6.73 -7.74
N GLY A 297 7.38 -6.67 -9.02
CA GLY A 297 7.78 -7.66 -10.01
C GLY A 297 9.30 -7.70 -10.24
N LEU A 298 9.95 -6.55 -10.36
CA LEU A 298 11.41 -6.48 -10.48
C LEU A 298 12.13 -7.00 -9.23
N MET A 299 11.63 -6.63 -8.04
CA MET A 299 12.18 -7.11 -6.77
C MET A 299 12.03 -8.63 -6.60
N MET A 300 10.87 -9.18 -6.96
CA MET A 300 10.63 -10.63 -6.97
C MET A 300 11.46 -11.35 -8.03
N ALA A 301 11.66 -10.76 -9.21
CA ALA A 301 12.47 -11.35 -10.28
C ALA A 301 13.90 -11.66 -9.83
N ARG A 302 14.48 -10.82 -8.96
CA ARG A 302 15.81 -11.05 -8.39
C ARG A 302 15.89 -12.32 -7.54
N ILE A 303 14.81 -12.65 -6.84
CA ILE A 303 14.74 -13.83 -5.96
C ILE A 303 14.36 -15.08 -6.78
N LEU A 304 13.45 -14.91 -7.73
CA LEU A 304 12.83 -15.97 -8.52
C LEU A 304 13.52 -16.21 -9.88
N ALA A 305 14.71 -15.65 -10.12
CA ALA A 305 15.39 -15.67 -11.42
C ALA A 305 15.53 -17.07 -12.04
N SER A 306 15.65 -18.12 -11.22
CA SER A 306 15.73 -19.51 -11.68
C SER A 306 14.37 -20.18 -11.92
N SER A 307 13.26 -19.47 -11.74
CA SER A 307 11.91 -20.00 -11.93
C SER A 307 11.54 -20.09 -13.40
N ALA A 308 10.73 -21.09 -13.75
CA ALA A 308 10.27 -21.31 -15.13
C ALA A 308 9.47 -20.12 -15.69
N ALA A 309 8.78 -19.36 -14.84
CA ALA A 309 8.02 -18.16 -15.23
C ALA A 309 8.90 -17.08 -15.87
N LEU A 310 10.15 -16.96 -15.40
CA LEU A 310 11.11 -15.93 -15.83
C LEU A 310 12.07 -16.40 -16.92
N GLN A 311 12.22 -17.71 -17.14
CA GLN A 311 13.12 -18.23 -18.17
C GLN A 311 12.50 -18.11 -19.56
N ASP A 312 12.88 -17.03 -20.26
CA ASP A 312 12.59 -16.77 -21.68
C ASP A 312 11.12 -16.92 -22.10
N SER A 313 10.21 -16.69 -21.16
CA SER A 313 8.78 -16.67 -21.43
C SER A 313 8.37 -15.35 -22.10
N GLN A 314 7.40 -15.40 -23.01
CA GLN A 314 6.84 -14.17 -23.62
C GLN A 314 6.31 -13.18 -22.57
N PRO A 315 5.56 -13.60 -21.52
CA PRO A 315 5.13 -12.69 -20.46
C PRO A 315 6.28 -12.00 -19.72
N ALA A 316 7.40 -12.72 -19.47
CA ALA A 316 8.57 -12.12 -18.84
C ALA A 316 9.19 -11.02 -19.74
N GLN A 317 9.33 -11.28 -21.03
CA GLN A 317 9.86 -10.29 -21.98
C GLN A 317 8.97 -9.05 -22.09
N GLU A 318 7.64 -9.24 -22.14
CA GLU A 318 6.66 -8.15 -22.17
C GLU A 318 6.69 -7.33 -20.88
N PHE A 319 6.77 -8.00 -19.72
CA PHE A 319 6.93 -7.35 -18.43
C PHE A 319 8.19 -6.50 -18.36
N PHE A 320 9.37 -7.04 -18.70
CA PHE A 320 10.61 -6.28 -18.63
C PHE A 320 10.60 -5.08 -19.59
N ARG A 321 10.04 -5.24 -20.79
CA ARG A 321 9.84 -4.13 -21.73
C ARG A 321 8.93 -3.05 -21.14
N ALA A 322 7.82 -3.46 -20.52
CA ALA A 322 6.89 -2.56 -19.85
C ALA A 322 7.55 -1.82 -18.67
N ALA A 323 8.33 -2.54 -17.85
CA ALA A 323 9.06 -1.97 -16.72
C ALA A 323 10.14 -0.97 -17.18
N ILE A 324 10.94 -1.30 -18.19
CA ILE A 324 11.92 -0.38 -18.79
C ILE A 324 11.23 0.87 -19.29
N ARG A 325 10.11 0.73 -20.02
CA ARG A 325 9.36 1.86 -20.56
C ARG A 325 8.82 2.76 -19.43
N PHE A 326 8.20 2.17 -18.41
CA PHE A 326 7.71 2.90 -17.24
C PHE A 326 8.83 3.70 -16.57
N LEU A 327 9.99 3.08 -16.34
CA LEU A 327 11.12 3.75 -15.70
C LEU A 327 11.73 4.84 -16.59
N ALA A 328 11.84 4.59 -17.89
CA ALA A 328 12.42 5.50 -18.88
C ALA A 328 11.60 6.77 -19.11
N GLU A 329 10.26 6.68 -19.10
CA GLU A 329 9.37 7.79 -19.45
C GLU A 329 9.13 8.78 -18.29
N ALA A 330 9.62 8.49 -17.08
CA ALA A 330 9.35 9.28 -15.88
C ALA A 330 9.93 10.71 -15.92
N HIS A 331 10.99 10.94 -16.69
CA HIS A 331 11.68 12.23 -16.76
C HIS A 331 11.82 12.74 -18.19
N SER A 332 11.79 14.05 -18.35
CA SER A 332 11.97 14.74 -19.63
C SER A 332 12.72 16.07 -19.46
N ALA A 333 13.29 16.56 -20.56
CA ALA A 333 13.90 17.89 -20.61
C ALA A 333 12.80 18.94 -20.74
N GLN A 334 12.74 19.88 -19.81
CA GLN A 334 11.75 20.97 -19.80
C GLN A 334 12.44 22.32 -19.66
N ALA A 335 11.86 23.36 -20.23
CA ALA A 335 12.41 24.71 -20.13
C ALA A 335 12.32 25.21 -18.69
N GLU A 336 13.43 25.71 -18.13
CA GLU A 336 13.39 26.36 -16.83
C GLU A 336 12.70 27.73 -16.92
N PRO A 337 11.83 28.08 -15.96
CA PRO A 337 11.25 29.41 -15.89
C PRO A 337 12.35 30.49 -15.77
N GLY A 338 12.54 31.28 -16.83
CA GLY A 338 13.49 32.40 -16.84
C GLY A 338 14.89 32.07 -17.34
N SER A 339 15.12 30.87 -17.91
CA SER A 339 16.37 30.50 -18.57
C SER A 339 16.11 29.96 -19.98
N GLU A 340 17.09 30.09 -20.88
CA GLU A 340 17.09 29.39 -22.17
C GLU A 340 17.58 27.93 -22.05
N SER A 341 18.04 27.52 -20.87
CA SER A 341 18.49 26.14 -20.59
C SER A 341 17.33 25.21 -20.29
N LEU A 342 17.49 23.95 -20.72
CA LEU A 342 16.60 22.86 -20.33
C LEU A 342 17.07 22.26 -19.00
N ALA A 343 16.12 21.90 -18.14
CA ALA A 343 16.34 21.16 -16.91
C ALA A 343 15.67 19.79 -16.95
N MET A 344 16.22 18.88 -16.16
CA MET A 344 15.58 17.60 -15.85
C MET A 344 14.33 17.86 -15.01
N ALA A 345 13.18 17.38 -15.49
CA ALA A 345 11.94 17.49 -14.76
C ALA A 345 11.11 16.21 -14.92
N VAL A 346 10.18 15.99 -13.99
CA VAL A 346 9.22 14.90 -14.08
C VAL A 346 8.33 15.11 -15.30
N SER A 347 8.19 14.07 -16.11
CA SER A 347 7.35 14.10 -17.31
C SER A 347 5.91 14.49 -16.98
N PRO A 348 5.21 15.24 -17.84
CA PRO A 348 3.82 15.65 -17.59
C PRO A 348 2.86 14.49 -17.31
N ALA A 349 3.12 13.30 -17.87
CA ALA A 349 2.34 12.09 -17.63
C ALA A 349 2.49 11.52 -16.21
N TYR A 350 3.57 11.85 -15.50
CA TYR A 350 3.89 11.39 -14.15
C TYR A 350 3.62 12.47 -13.10
N ALA A 351 3.58 13.74 -13.49
CA ALA A 351 3.59 14.89 -12.58
C ALA A 351 2.52 14.82 -11.48
N SER A 352 1.29 14.42 -11.79
CA SER A 352 0.20 14.37 -10.80
C SER A 352 0.33 13.26 -9.77
N ALA A 353 1.06 12.19 -10.09
CA ALA A 353 1.21 11.01 -9.23
C ALA A 353 2.65 10.84 -8.71
N TRP A 354 3.56 11.77 -9.04
CA TRP A 354 4.99 11.61 -8.75
C TRP A 354 5.29 11.53 -7.26
N ALA A 355 4.57 12.29 -6.43
CA ALA A 355 4.73 12.25 -4.98
C ALA A 355 4.53 10.83 -4.43
N ASP A 356 3.58 10.07 -4.99
CA ASP A 356 3.26 8.71 -4.58
C ASP A 356 4.17 7.64 -5.24
N ILE A 357 4.85 8.00 -6.34
CA ILE A 357 5.59 7.06 -7.19
C ILE A 357 7.11 7.18 -7.02
N ARG A 358 7.64 8.34 -6.61
CA ARG A 358 9.08 8.65 -6.58
C ARG A 358 9.92 7.57 -5.92
N GLU A 359 9.54 7.17 -4.70
CA GLU A 359 10.28 6.16 -3.93
C GLU A 359 10.19 4.77 -4.57
N LEU A 360 9.03 4.41 -5.13
CA LEU A 360 8.84 3.18 -5.89
C LEU A 360 9.69 3.19 -7.17
N TRP A 361 9.77 4.32 -7.87
CA TRP A 361 10.59 4.46 -9.08
C TRP A 361 12.08 4.28 -8.76
N LEU A 362 12.58 4.89 -7.69
CA LEU A 362 13.98 4.73 -7.24
C LEU A 362 14.27 3.27 -6.88
N LEU A 363 13.39 2.61 -6.12
CA LEU A 363 13.52 1.20 -5.79
C LEU A 363 13.43 0.31 -7.04
N GLY A 364 12.56 0.66 -7.99
CA GLY A 364 12.40 0.00 -9.28
C GLY A 364 13.66 0.07 -10.14
N MET A 365 14.33 1.23 -10.19
CA MET A 365 15.62 1.39 -10.88
C MET A 365 16.71 0.50 -10.28
N GLN A 366 16.80 0.47 -8.94
CA GLN A 366 17.74 -0.41 -8.24
C GLN A 366 17.43 -1.90 -8.49
N ALA A 367 16.15 -2.26 -8.48
CA ALA A 367 15.71 -3.62 -8.75
C ALA A 367 15.99 -4.04 -10.20
N LEU A 368 15.78 -3.13 -11.17
CA LEU A 368 16.12 -3.34 -12.58
C LEU A 368 17.62 -3.61 -12.75
N ALA A 369 18.49 -2.78 -12.15
CA ALA A 369 19.93 -2.99 -12.17
C ALA A 369 20.29 -4.40 -11.65
N GLY A 370 19.70 -4.81 -10.52
CA GLY A 370 19.89 -6.14 -9.96
C GLY A 370 19.37 -7.29 -10.84
N CYS A 371 18.46 -7.03 -11.78
CA CYS A 371 17.97 -8.03 -12.73
C CYS A 371 18.89 -8.22 -13.94
N VAL A 372 19.73 -7.24 -14.28
CA VAL A 372 20.56 -7.26 -15.50
C VAL A 372 21.45 -8.50 -15.58
N GLN A 373 22.12 -8.86 -14.50
CA GLN A 373 22.99 -10.05 -14.46
C GLN A 373 22.20 -11.36 -14.38
N LEU A 374 20.94 -11.30 -13.94
CA LEU A 374 20.10 -12.47 -13.69
C LEU A 374 19.27 -12.86 -14.92
N CYS A 375 18.99 -11.90 -15.81
CA CYS A 375 18.13 -12.06 -16.98
C CYS A 375 18.91 -11.70 -18.26
N PRO A 376 19.52 -12.68 -18.97
CA PRO A 376 20.35 -12.42 -20.14
C PRO A 376 19.63 -11.71 -21.30
N ALA A 377 18.30 -11.81 -21.38
CA ALA A 377 17.49 -11.11 -22.37
C ALA A 377 17.31 -9.61 -22.06
N LEU A 378 17.54 -9.18 -20.81
CA LEU A 378 17.24 -7.83 -20.35
C LEU A 378 18.11 -6.75 -21.01
N PRO A 379 19.45 -6.92 -21.18
CA PRO A 379 20.25 -5.95 -21.93
C PRO A 379 19.77 -5.74 -23.37
N LEU A 380 19.32 -6.80 -24.05
CA LEU A 380 18.75 -6.70 -25.39
C LEU A 380 17.41 -5.95 -25.38
N ALA A 381 16.57 -6.20 -24.37
CA ALA A 381 15.31 -5.48 -24.20
C ALA A 381 15.53 -3.97 -23.98
N VAL A 382 16.58 -3.59 -23.24
CA VAL A 382 16.99 -2.19 -23.06
C VAL A 382 17.35 -1.53 -24.38
N LEU A 383 18.15 -2.21 -25.22
CA LEU A 383 18.52 -1.73 -26.55
C LEU A 383 17.29 -1.57 -27.46
N TRP A 384 16.38 -2.54 -27.46
CA TRP A 384 15.15 -2.45 -28.25
C TRP A 384 14.19 -1.37 -27.79
N ALA A 385 14.20 -1.04 -26.50
CA ALA A 385 13.43 0.07 -25.95
C ALA A 385 14.04 1.44 -26.27
N GLN A 386 15.23 1.50 -26.89
CA GLN A 386 15.98 2.73 -27.17
C GLN A 386 16.22 3.58 -25.92
N TRP A 387 16.29 2.94 -24.75
CA TRP A 387 16.39 3.67 -23.49
C TRP A 387 17.75 4.36 -23.35
N LEU A 388 18.84 3.73 -23.82
CA LEU A 388 20.19 4.31 -23.75
C LEU A 388 20.31 5.55 -24.62
N GLU A 389 19.76 5.51 -25.84
CA GLU A 389 19.73 6.63 -26.79
C GLU A 389 18.85 7.77 -26.27
N GLY A 390 17.69 7.44 -25.70
CA GLY A 390 16.79 8.40 -25.06
C GLY A 390 17.44 9.08 -23.85
N LEU A 391 18.08 8.31 -22.98
CA LEU A 391 18.81 8.82 -21.81
C LEU A 391 20.00 9.70 -22.22
N SER A 392 20.77 9.29 -23.23
CA SER A 392 21.86 10.10 -23.78
C SER A 392 21.36 11.44 -24.30
N THR A 393 20.26 11.43 -25.07
CA THR A 393 19.64 12.65 -25.59
C THR A 393 19.21 13.57 -24.44
N LEU A 394 18.55 13.00 -23.42
CA LEU A 394 18.11 13.74 -22.24
C LEU A 394 19.29 14.39 -21.50
N LEU A 395 20.34 13.62 -21.19
CA LEU A 395 21.52 14.09 -20.47
C LEU A 395 22.39 15.07 -21.27
N THR A 396 22.32 15.06 -22.60
CA THR A 396 23.00 16.05 -23.42
C THR A 396 22.27 17.39 -23.45
N CYS A 397 20.94 17.36 -23.31
CA CYS A 397 20.11 18.56 -23.41
C CYS A 397 19.97 19.32 -22.08
N VAL A 398 20.03 18.64 -20.93
CA VAL A 398 19.77 19.26 -19.62
C VAL A 398 21.05 19.73 -18.93
N SER A 399 20.91 20.75 -18.07
CA SER A 399 22.01 21.22 -17.22
C SER A 399 22.33 20.19 -16.12
N PRO A 400 23.62 19.84 -15.86
CA PRO A 400 24.00 18.94 -14.78
C PRO A 400 23.54 19.38 -13.39
N ALA A 401 23.45 20.70 -13.16
CA ALA A 401 22.97 21.26 -11.91
C ALA A 401 21.46 21.00 -11.66
N SER A 402 20.71 20.63 -12.71
CA SER A 402 19.28 20.32 -12.62
C SER A 402 18.98 18.85 -12.28
N VAL A 403 19.98 17.97 -12.32
CA VAL A 403 19.78 16.54 -12.02
C VAL A 403 20.17 16.28 -10.58
N ASP A 404 19.19 15.84 -9.79
CA ASP A 404 19.45 15.51 -8.39
C ASP A 404 20.36 14.26 -8.25
N PHE A 405 21.01 14.15 -7.09
CA PHE A 405 21.96 13.07 -6.82
C PHE A 405 21.31 11.67 -6.82
N GLU A 406 20.03 11.57 -6.43
CA GLU A 406 19.32 10.29 -6.38
C GLU A 406 19.03 9.76 -7.78
N LEU A 407 18.66 10.63 -8.72
CA LEU A 407 18.51 10.32 -10.14
C LEU A 407 19.85 9.91 -10.77
N VAL A 408 20.94 10.64 -10.49
CA VAL A 408 22.28 10.26 -10.94
C VAL A 408 22.64 8.87 -10.44
N ALA A 409 22.44 8.59 -9.15
CA ALA A 409 22.72 7.29 -8.56
C ALA A 409 21.86 6.17 -9.17
N ALA A 410 20.58 6.43 -9.42
CA ALA A 410 19.66 5.48 -10.04
C ALA A 410 20.08 5.14 -11.48
N PHE A 411 20.37 6.14 -12.32
CA PHE A 411 20.84 5.92 -13.69
C PHE A 411 22.19 5.20 -13.70
N GLN A 412 23.16 5.66 -12.90
CA GLN A 412 24.47 5.03 -12.82
C GLN A 412 24.36 3.54 -12.44
N GLY A 413 23.52 3.20 -11.46
CA GLY A 413 23.35 1.83 -11.00
C GLY A 413 22.96 0.87 -12.12
N VAL A 414 22.02 1.26 -12.98
CA VAL A 414 21.61 0.41 -14.11
C VAL A 414 22.66 0.40 -15.23
N LEU A 415 23.23 1.56 -15.57
CA LEU A 415 24.22 1.68 -16.65
C LEU A 415 25.47 0.84 -16.38
N VAL A 416 25.97 0.86 -15.14
CA VAL A 416 27.12 0.05 -14.72
C VAL A 416 26.86 -1.45 -14.95
N GLU A 417 25.68 -1.93 -14.55
CA GLU A 417 25.34 -3.34 -14.74
C GLU A 417 25.15 -3.71 -16.21
N LEU A 418 24.59 -2.81 -17.03
CA LEU A 418 24.47 -3.01 -18.48
C LEU A 418 25.83 -3.08 -19.17
N VAL A 419 26.76 -2.19 -18.83
CA VAL A 419 28.13 -2.19 -19.36
C VAL A 419 28.85 -3.50 -19.03
N ARG A 420 28.69 -3.99 -17.80
CA ARG A 420 29.29 -5.26 -17.35
C ARG A 420 28.68 -6.49 -18.03
N ALA A 421 27.35 -6.50 -18.21
CA ALA A 421 26.64 -7.66 -18.71
C ALA A 421 26.62 -7.76 -20.25
N SER A 422 26.75 -6.65 -20.97
CA SER A 422 26.46 -6.61 -22.42
C SER A 422 27.40 -5.68 -23.18
N LYS A 423 28.27 -6.28 -23.99
CA LYS A 423 29.13 -5.54 -24.92
C LYS A 423 28.31 -4.64 -25.88
N PRO A 424 27.20 -5.08 -26.48
CA PRO A 424 26.36 -4.18 -27.28
C PRO A 424 25.84 -2.96 -26.53
N CYS A 425 25.48 -3.09 -25.25
CA CYS A 425 25.08 -1.93 -24.43
C CYS A 425 26.26 -1.00 -24.16
N ARG A 426 27.44 -1.55 -23.85
CA ARG A 426 28.67 -0.77 -23.71
C ARG A 426 29.00 0.00 -24.98
N ASP A 427 28.93 -0.65 -26.15
CA ASP A 427 29.22 -0.04 -27.44
C ASP A 427 28.26 1.13 -27.75
N VAL A 428 26.97 1.00 -27.43
CA VAL A 428 25.99 2.10 -27.56
C VAL A 428 26.30 3.24 -26.60
N ILE A 429 26.59 2.96 -25.33
CA ILE A 429 26.96 3.99 -24.34
C ILE A 429 28.19 4.78 -24.82
N LEU A 430 29.24 4.09 -25.30
CA LEU A 430 30.45 4.73 -25.83
C LEU A 430 30.17 5.54 -27.10
N ALA A 431 29.37 5.02 -28.03
CA ALA A 431 28.98 5.73 -29.25
C ALA A 431 28.20 7.03 -28.97
N HIS A 432 27.56 7.10 -27.81
CA HIS A 432 26.79 8.24 -27.31
C HIS A 432 27.55 9.03 -26.25
N HIS A 433 28.88 9.10 -26.36
CA HIS A 433 29.77 9.89 -25.50
C HIS A 433 29.78 9.48 -24.03
N GLY A 434 29.53 8.19 -23.72
CA GLY A 434 29.51 7.52 -22.40
C GLY A 434 30.29 8.19 -21.28
N GLU A 435 31.59 8.34 -21.54
CA GLU A 435 32.59 8.83 -20.60
C GLU A 435 32.38 10.31 -20.25
N GLU A 436 31.94 11.12 -21.21
CA GLU A 436 31.75 12.57 -21.04
C GLU A 436 30.58 12.86 -20.10
N TRP A 437 29.43 12.18 -20.27
CA TRP A 437 28.30 12.35 -19.33
C TRP A 437 28.59 11.68 -17.99
N ALA A 438 29.28 10.53 -17.97
CA ALA A 438 29.68 9.94 -16.70
C ALA A 438 30.53 10.90 -15.86
N ASN A 439 31.49 11.59 -16.48
CA ASN A 439 32.30 12.61 -15.81
C ASN A 439 31.45 13.85 -15.41
N LEU A 440 30.67 14.39 -16.36
CA LEU A 440 29.90 15.62 -16.18
C LEU A 440 28.85 15.54 -15.07
N TYR A 441 28.20 14.37 -14.92
CA TYR A 441 27.17 14.13 -13.93
C TYR A 441 27.71 13.46 -12.65
N GLY A 442 29.03 13.24 -12.55
CA GLY A 442 29.65 12.63 -11.37
C GLY A 442 29.38 11.13 -11.19
N MET A 443 29.13 10.40 -12.29
CA MET A 443 28.95 8.95 -12.29
C MET A 443 30.29 8.20 -12.28
N ALA A 444 31.06 8.34 -11.21
CA ALA A 444 32.40 7.77 -11.07
C ALA A 444 32.48 6.25 -11.31
N ALA A 445 31.46 5.48 -10.91
CA ALA A 445 31.46 4.03 -11.10
C ALA A 445 31.26 3.65 -12.58
N LEU A 446 30.48 4.44 -13.32
CA LEU A 446 30.29 4.26 -14.76
C LEU A 446 31.57 4.63 -15.52
N GLU A 447 32.19 5.76 -15.18
CA GLU A 447 33.46 6.21 -15.76
C GLU A 447 34.56 5.14 -15.62
N GLN A 448 34.67 4.55 -14.43
CA GLN A 448 35.59 3.44 -14.20
C GLN A 448 35.26 2.22 -15.07
N CYS A 449 33.99 1.80 -15.13
CA CYS A 449 33.58 0.63 -15.92
C CYS A 449 33.76 0.80 -17.43
N LEU A 450 33.63 2.03 -17.94
CA LEU A 450 33.85 2.33 -19.36
C LEU A 450 35.35 2.34 -19.70
N SER A 451 36.20 2.75 -18.76
CA SER A 451 37.65 2.80 -18.92
C SER A 451 38.33 1.42 -18.90
N GLU A 452 37.67 0.41 -18.34
CA GLU A 452 38.17 -0.97 -18.33
C GLU A 452 38.00 -1.61 -19.73
N PRO A 453 39.05 -2.28 -20.28
CA PRO A 453 39.08 -2.74 -21.67
C PRO A 453 38.05 -3.81 -22.05
#